data_AF-A0A7V9V6R9-F1
#
_entry.id   AF-A0A7V9V6R9-F1
#
_cell.length_a   1.000
_cell.length_b   1.000
_cell.length_c   1.000
_cell.angle_alpha   90.00
_cell.angle_beta   90.00
_cell.angle_gamma   90.00
#
_symmetry.space_group_name_H-M   'P 1'
#
loop_
_entity.id
_entity.type
_entity.pdbx_description
1 polymer ?
#
loop_
_entity_poly.entity_id
_entity_poly.type
_entity_poly.pdbx_seq_one_letter_code
_entity_poly.pdbx_strand_id
1 'polypeptide(L)'
;MEPDPDFEGDALDQVVSAVVELREDATGGPTLGDKIDVVAEAAGMLAGVDLGLDEVAAPDKGQSGGGYVRPEESAMVQVKRYFEKAKFDIHAPIGMTFSIAARRSFFEQFFGQRLVIDEEQFFVPVTTEDGGDQLPVEGLPAEIRALVKSISLPPPPELPPGVTF
;
A
#
# COMPACT_ATOMS: atom_id res chain seq x y z
N MET A 1 8.75 3.04 -52.32
CA MET A 1 7.99 3.32 -51.09
C MET A 1 8.16 2.08 -50.25
N GLU A 2 9.29 2.03 -49.56
CA GLU A 2 9.62 0.95 -48.64
C GLU A 2 8.84 1.21 -47.35
N PRO A 3 8.21 0.18 -46.74
CA PRO A 3 7.52 0.36 -45.47
C PRO A 3 8.54 0.71 -44.38
N ASP A 4 8.32 1.83 -43.68
CA ASP A 4 9.09 2.18 -42.47
C ASP A 4 8.99 1.02 -41.45
N PRO A 5 10.11 0.41 -41.04
CA PRO A 5 10.14 -0.66 -40.04
C PRO A 5 9.96 -0.16 -38.60
N ASP A 6 9.89 1.15 -38.37
CA ASP A 6 9.86 1.76 -37.04
C ASP A 6 8.45 1.96 -36.46
N PHE A 7 7.42 1.35 -37.06
CA PHE A 7 6.10 1.19 -36.44
C PHE A 7 5.90 -0.25 -35.97
N GLU A 8 6.90 -0.81 -35.26
CA GLU A 8 6.61 -1.84 -34.27
C GLU A 8 5.62 -1.21 -33.30
N GLY A 9 4.38 -1.70 -33.36
CA GLY A 9 3.30 -1.20 -32.55
C GLY A 9 3.76 -1.08 -31.11
N ASP A 10 3.42 0.05 -30.50
CA ASP A 10 3.31 0.21 -29.07
C ASP A 10 2.53 -1.01 -28.56
N ALA A 11 3.25 -2.08 -28.22
CA ALA A 11 2.72 -3.25 -27.57
C ALA A 11 2.30 -2.71 -26.24
N LEU A 12 1.01 -2.33 -26.17
CA LEU A 12 0.40 -1.51 -25.14
C LEU A 12 1.06 -1.85 -23.82
N ASP A 13 1.87 -0.93 -23.30
CA ASP A 13 2.65 -1.19 -22.10
C ASP A 13 1.66 -1.49 -20.96
N GLN A 14 1.44 -2.79 -20.74
CA GLN A 14 0.26 -3.27 -20.04
C GLN A 14 0.36 -2.82 -18.58
N VAL A 15 -0.78 -2.46 -18.00
CA VAL A 15 -0.82 -2.14 -16.57
C VAL A 15 -0.78 -3.45 -15.80
N VAL A 16 0.28 -3.61 -15.00
CA VAL A 16 0.46 -4.73 -14.08
C VAL A 16 0.03 -4.30 -12.69
N SER A 17 -0.51 -5.24 -11.92
CA SER A 17 -0.80 -5.05 -10.50
C SER A 17 -0.04 -6.07 -9.66
N ALA A 18 0.40 -5.65 -8.48
CA ALA A 18 1.03 -6.50 -7.49
C ALA A 18 0.43 -6.22 -6.12
N VAL A 19 0.38 -7.22 -5.26
CA VAL A 19 -0.08 -7.14 -3.88
C VAL A 19 1.14 -7.04 -2.98
N VAL A 20 1.18 -5.99 -2.16
CA VAL A 20 2.19 -5.79 -1.14
C VAL A 20 1.62 -6.28 0.19
N GLU A 21 2.33 -7.21 0.83
CA GLU A 21 2.01 -7.70 2.17
C GLU A 21 2.99 -7.11 3.20
N LEU A 22 2.46 -6.55 4.28
CA LEU A 22 3.26 -6.01 5.38
C LEU A 22 3.57 -7.10 6.42
N ARG A 23 4.70 -6.93 7.11
CA ARG A 23 5.03 -7.75 8.27
C ARG A 23 4.11 -7.44 9.46
N GLU A 24 3.70 -8.47 10.18
CA GLU A 24 2.87 -8.33 11.38
C GLU A 24 3.62 -7.56 12.48
N ASP A 25 4.92 -7.87 12.67
CA ASP A 25 5.81 -7.20 13.62
C ASP A 25 6.06 -5.72 13.31
N ALA A 26 5.90 -5.31 12.05
CA ALA A 26 6.11 -3.94 11.62
C ALA A 26 4.96 -3.00 12.01
N THR A 27 3.75 -3.52 12.27
CA THR A 27 2.58 -2.67 12.52
C THR A 27 2.54 -2.06 13.91
N GLY A 28 3.41 -2.47 14.85
CA GLY A 28 3.56 -1.87 16.19
C GLY A 28 2.25 -1.72 16.98
N GLY A 29 1.17 -2.36 16.54
CA GLY A 29 -0.20 -2.07 16.93
C GLY A 29 -0.88 -3.29 17.56
N PRO A 30 -1.84 -3.06 18.47
CA PRO A 30 -2.52 -4.14 19.17
C PRO A 30 -3.19 -5.07 18.16
N THR A 31 -2.95 -6.37 18.31
CA THR A 31 -3.54 -7.42 17.47
C THR A 31 -5.06 -7.28 17.44
N LEU A 32 -5.66 -7.62 16.30
CA LEU A 32 -7.11 -7.51 16.04
C LEU A 32 -8.00 -8.33 17.01
N GLY A 33 -7.40 -9.03 17.98
CA GLY A 33 -8.09 -9.68 19.10
C GLY A 33 -8.39 -8.76 20.30
N ASP A 34 -7.92 -7.52 20.33
CA ASP A 34 -7.98 -6.67 21.55
C ASP A 34 -9.05 -5.56 21.51
N LYS A 35 -9.80 -5.37 20.42
CA LYS A 35 -10.68 -4.17 20.26
C LYS A 35 -12.06 -4.42 19.68
N ILE A 36 -12.82 -5.36 20.25
CA ILE A 36 -14.28 -5.28 20.19
C ILE A 36 -14.85 -5.32 21.62
N ASP A 37 -14.42 -4.34 22.41
CA ASP A 37 -15.16 -3.88 23.59
C ASP A 37 -14.97 -2.36 23.68
N VAL A 38 -15.62 -1.64 22.76
CA VAL A 38 -15.94 -0.21 22.99
C VAL A 38 -17.44 -0.16 23.24
N VAL A 39 -17.76 -0.59 24.46
CA VAL A 39 -19.02 -0.36 25.12
C VAL A 39 -19.18 1.14 25.38
N ALA A 40 -20.30 1.66 24.88
CA ALA A 40 -21.17 2.67 25.48
C ALA A 40 -20.65 4.07 25.87
N GLU A 41 -21.62 4.99 25.87
CA GLU A 41 -21.65 6.24 26.64
C GLU A 41 -20.92 7.47 26.06
N ALA A 42 -21.50 8.07 25.01
CA ALA A 42 -21.35 9.50 24.79
C ALA A 42 -22.52 10.07 23.96
N ALA A 43 -23.68 10.25 24.59
CA ALA A 43 -24.73 11.16 24.09
C ALA A 43 -25.64 11.63 25.23
N GLY A 44 -25.04 12.25 26.24
CA GLY A 44 -25.74 12.97 27.29
C GLY A 44 -25.04 14.29 27.58
N MET A 45 -25.81 15.38 27.55
CA MET A 45 -25.50 16.72 28.08
C MET A 45 -24.64 17.65 27.21
N LEU A 46 -25.33 18.44 26.38
CA LEU A 46 -24.93 19.81 26.06
C LEU A 46 -26.13 20.75 26.26
N ALA A 47 -26.22 21.39 27.43
CA ALA A 47 -26.92 22.65 27.63
C ALA A 47 -26.50 23.26 28.98
N GLY A 48 -25.74 24.36 28.94
CA GLY A 48 -25.40 25.12 30.15
C GLY A 48 -24.08 25.85 30.05
N VAL A 49 -24.00 26.85 29.17
CA VAL A 49 -22.93 27.85 29.15
C VAL A 49 -23.21 28.84 30.27
N ASP A 50 -22.30 28.96 31.23
CA ASP A 50 -22.23 30.09 32.17
C ASP A 50 -20.83 30.72 32.08
N LEU A 51 -20.79 31.96 31.60
CA LEU A 51 -19.58 32.75 31.36
C LEU A 51 -19.22 33.52 32.64
N GLY A 52 -18.56 32.84 33.57
CA GLY A 52 -17.88 33.46 34.71
C GLY A 52 -16.44 33.80 34.36
N LEU A 53 -16.20 35.03 33.90
CA LEU A 53 -14.86 35.61 33.81
C LEU A 53 -14.39 35.98 35.22
N ASP A 54 -13.52 35.16 35.80
CA ASP A 54 -12.72 35.56 36.96
C ASP A 54 -11.24 35.32 36.69
N GLU A 55 -10.51 36.41 36.89
CA GLU A 55 -9.09 36.65 36.84
C GLU A 55 -8.32 35.75 37.80
N VAL A 56 -7.26 35.05 37.36
CA VAL A 56 -6.00 34.92 38.12
C VAL A 56 -4.90 34.13 37.39
N ALA A 57 -3.68 34.64 37.61
CA ALA A 57 -2.38 33.96 37.61
C ALA A 57 -1.68 33.65 36.28
N ALA A 58 -0.48 34.23 36.17
CA ALA A 58 0.47 34.08 35.09
C ALA A 58 0.90 32.61 34.88
N PRO A 59 1.03 32.14 33.63
CA PRO A 59 1.56 30.81 33.36
C PRO A 59 3.07 30.78 33.65
N ASP A 60 3.43 29.98 34.65
CA ASP A 60 4.79 29.53 34.92
C ASP A 60 5.38 28.91 33.65
N LYS A 61 6.54 29.43 33.22
CA LYS A 61 7.31 28.91 32.08
C LYS A 61 8.05 27.62 32.46
N GLY A 62 7.29 26.63 32.92
CA GLY A 62 7.72 25.25 32.96
C GLY A 62 7.66 24.69 31.55
N GLN A 63 8.76 24.84 30.82
CA GLN A 63 8.99 24.26 29.51
C GLN A 63 9.04 22.73 29.62
N SER A 64 7.89 22.10 29.89
CA SER A 64 7.67 20.70 29.60
C SER A 64 7.74 20.61 28.09
N GLY A 65 8.91 20.22 27.59
CA GLY A 65 9.07 19.68 26.26
C GLY A 65 8.18 18.46 26.14
N GLY A 66 6.89 18.69 25.89
CA GLY A 66 6.02 17.73 25.26
C GLY A 66 6.66 17.50 23.90
N GLY A 67 7.62 16.58 23.87
CA GLY A 67 8.10 16.01 22.63
C GLY A 67 6.83 15.60 21.92
N TYR A 68 6.53 16.28 20.82
CA TYR A 68 5.57 15.78 19.87
C TYR A 68 6.14 14.43 19.48
N VAL A 69 5.71 13.38 20.17
CA VAL A 69 5.88 12.00 19.73
C VAL A 69 5.16 12.03 18.41
N ARG A 70 5.95 12.18 17.34
CA ARG A 70 5.46 12.18 15.97
C ARG A 70 4.65 10.89 15.90
N PRO A 71 3.32 10.96 15.74
CA PRO A 71 2.48 9.78 15.83
C PRO A 71 3.12 8.75 14.91
N GLU A 72 3.55 7.62 15.47
CA GLU A 72 4.27 6.60 14.71
C GLU A 72 3.44 6.33 13.47
N GLU A 73 3.96 6.77 12.33
CA GLU A 73 3.24 6.68 11.08
C GLU A 73 3.15 5.19 10.83
N SER A 74 1.93 4.63 10.86
CA SER A 74 1.70 3.20 10.69
C SER A 74 2.53 2.69 9.51
N ALA A 75 3.17 1.52 9.66
CA ALA A 75 3.99 0.91 8.62
C ALA A 75 3.31 0.96 7.24
N MET A 76 2.00 0.71 7.20
CA MET A 76 1.17 0.84 6.00
C MET A 76 1.29 2.22 5.33
N VAL A 77 1.18 3.31 6.10
CA VAL A 77 1.25 4.68 5.56
C VAL A 77 2.65 4.98 5.02
N GLN A 78 3.71 4.53 5.71
CA GLN A 78 5.08 4.72 5.26
C GLN A 78 5.35 4.01 3.93
N VAL A 79 4.96 2.73 3.84
CA VAL A 79 5.15 1.91 2.63
C VAL A 79 4.28 2.45 1.48
N LYS A 80 3.03 2.82 1.73
CA LYS A 80 2.17 3.45 0.70
C LYS A 80 2.77 4.74 0.16
N ARG A 81 3.20 5.65 1.03
CA ARG A 81 3.83 6.91 0.60
C ARG A 81 5.10 6.68 -0.21
N TYR A 82 5.86 5.63 0.09
CA TYR A 82 7.03 5.27 -0.68
C TYR A 82 6.64 4.89 -2.12
N PHE A 83 5.68 3.97 -2.29
CA PHE A 83 5.22 3.56 -3.62
C PHE A 83 4.50 4.69 -4.38
N GLU A 84 3.72 5.54 -3.72
CA GLU A 84 3.11 6.73 -4.33
C GLU A 84 4.17 7.71 -4.86
N LYS A 85 5.23 7.97 -4.07
CA LYS A 85 6.36 8.81 -4.51
C LYS A 85 7.09 8.20 -5.70
N ALA A 86 7.17 6.87 -5.74
CA ALA A 86 7.68 6.11 -6.87
C ALA A 86 6.68 6.01 -8.04
N LYS A 87 5.57 6.76 -8.04
CA LYS A 87 4.58 6.82 -9.14
C LYS A 87 3.78 5.55 -9.38
N PHE A 88 3.68 4.66 -8.39
CA PHE A 88 2.69 3.59 -8.42
C PHE A 88 1.31 4.12 -8.04
N ASP A 89 0.28 3.61 -8.72
CA ASP A 89 -1.10 3.75 -8.32
C ASP A 89 -1.38 2.80 -7.16
N ILE A 90 -1.94 3.33 -6.07
CA ILE A 90 -2.21 2.54 -4.86
C ILE A 90 -3.71 2.33 -4.69
N HIS A 91 -4.10 1.07 -4.57
CA HIS A 91 -5.47 0.67 -4.29
C HIS A 91 -5.73 0.58 -2.78
N ALA A 92 -7.01 0.56 -2.40
CA ALA A 92 -7.43 0.54 -1.01
C ALA A 92 -6.84 -0.70 -0.28
N PRO A 93 -6.30 -0.53 0.94
CA PRO A 93 -5.77 -1.64 1.72
C PRO A 93 -6.88 -2.57 2.22
N ILE A 94 -6.57 -3.85 2.35
CA ILE A 94 -7.41 -4.89 2.95
C ILE A 94 -6.58 -5.56 4.05
N GLY A 95 -6.84 -5.20 5.31
CA GLY A 95 -6.04 -5.71 6.43
C GLY A 95 -4.58 -5.24 6.35
N MET A 96 -3.64 -6.18 6.23
CA MET A 96 -2.19 -5.90 6.14
C MET A 96 -1.66 -5.91 4.71
N THR A 97 -2.54 -5.99 3.71
CA THR A 97 -2.17 -5.99 2.30
C THR A 97 -2.75 -4.79 1.56
N PHE A 98 -2.11 -4.38 0.48
CA PHE A 98 -2.65 -3.40 -0.47
C PHE A 98 -2.09 -3.68 -1.86
N SER A 99 -2.82 -3.29 -2.90
CA SER A 99 -2.36 -3.46 -4.28
C SER A 99 -1.70 -2.19 -4.81
N ILE A 100 -0.62 -2.38 -5.55
CA ILE A 100 0.04 -1.35 -6.36
C ILE A 100 -0.12 -1.69 -7.83
N ALA A 101 -0.33 -0.69 -8.66
CA ALA A 101 -0.43 -0.83 -10.10
C ALA A 101 0.48 0.17 -10.81
N ALA A 102 1.05 -0.26 -11.92
CA ALA A 102 1.86 0.57 -12.80
C ALA A 102 2.05 -0.13 -14.14
N ARG A 103 2.59 0.62 -15.08
CA ARG A 103 3.09 0.14 -16.37
C ARG A 103 4.10 -1.01 -16.22
N ARG A 104 4.01 -2.06 -17.05
CA ARG A 104 4.93 -3.20 -17.05
C ARG A 104 6.38 -2.76 -17.12
N SER A 105 6.71 -1.92 -18.10
CA SER A 105 8.08 -1.40 -18.29
C SER A 105 8.60 -0.69 -17.03
N PHE A 106 7.72 -0.01 -16.31
CA PHE A 106 8.08 0.65 -15.05
C PHE A 106 8.30 -0.35 -13.91
N PHE A 107 7.46 -1.39 -13.79
CA PHE A 107 7.69 -2.48 -12.84
C PHE A 107 9.05 -3.14 -13.06
N GLU A 108 9.37 -3.49 -14.31
CA GLU A 108 10.62 -4.16 -14.66
C GLU A 108 11.82 -3.28 -14.34
N GLN A 109 11.75 -1.98 -14.63
CA GLN A 109 12.79 -1.02 -14.30
C GLN A 109 12.95 -0.83 -12.79
N PHE A 110 11.84 -0.72 -12.04
CA PHE A 110 11.85 -0.43 -10.62
C PHE A 110 12.36 -1.61 -9.79
N PHE A 111 11.91 -2.82 -10.10
CA PHE A 111 12.30 -4.04 -9.39
C PHE A 111 13.54 -4.72 -9.99
N GLY A 112 13.98 -4.30 -11.18
CA GLY A 112 15.09 -4.93 -11.90
C GLY A 112 14.78 -6.36 -12.34
N GLN A 113 13.49 -6.72 -12.45
CA GLN A 113 13.01 -8.07 -12.75
C GLN A 113 12.11 -8.02 -13.97
N ARG A 114 12.43 -8.79 -15.01
CA ARG A 114 11.57 -8.93 -16.18
C ARG A 114 10.30 -9.68 -15.84
N LEU A 115 9.19 -9.19 -16.36
CA LEU A 115 7.87 -9.80 -16.26
C LEU A 115 7.58 -10.52 -17.58
N VAL A 116 6.83 -11.61 -17.50
CA VAL A 116 6.32 -12.36 -18.65
C VAL A 116 4.80 -12.30 -18.56
N ILE A 117 4.18 -11.92 -19.68
CA ILE A 117 2.74 -11.75 -19.85
C ILE A 117 2.37 -12.72 -20.96
N ASP A 118 1.58 -13.75 -20.62
CA ASP A 118 1.08 -14.73 -21.59
C ASP A 118 -0.14 -14.14 -22.34
N GLU A 119 0.12 -13.52 -23.49
CA GLU A 119 -0.89 -12.86 -24.31
C GLU A 119 -1.86 -13.83 -25.00
N GLU A 120 -1.62 -15.15 -24.93
CA GLU A 120 -2.51 -16.15 -25.52
C GLU A 120 -3.74 -16.42 -24.63
N GLN A 121 -3.71 -15.98 -23.36
CA GLN A 121 -4.79 -16.19 -22.40
C GLN A 121 -5.60 -14.90 -22.16
N PHE A 122 -6.93 -14.99 -22.21
CA PHE A 122 -7.83 -13.87 -21.88
C PHE A 122 -7.65 -13.37 -20.43
N PHE A 123 -7.14 -14.24 -19.55
CA PHE A 123 -6.76 -13.92 -18.18
C PHE A 123 -5.26 -14.08 -18.06
N VAL A 124 -4.53 -13.01 -18.37
CA VAL A 124 -3.08 -13.12 -18.52
C VAL A 124 -2.41 -13.29 -17.14
N PRO A 125 -1.82 -14.46 -16.83
CA PRO A 125 -0.94 -14.55 -15.68
C PRO A 125 0.28 -13.67 -15.92
N VAL A 126 0.60 -12.84 -14.94
CA VAL A 126 1.86 -12.10 -14.92
C VAL A 126 2.82 -12.87 -14.02
N THR A 127 3.91 -13.34 -14.59
CA THR A 127 4.97 -14.05 -13.88
C THR A 127 6.29 -13.33 -14.05
N THR A 128 7.29 -13.65 -13.22
CA THR A 128 8.66 -13.24 -13.46
C THR A 128 9.30 -14.12 -14.55
N GLU A 129 10.42 -13.68 -15.11
CA GLU A 129 11.20 -14.48 -16.10
C GLU A 129 11.58 -15.89 -15.59
N ASP A 130 11.70 -16.08 -14.27
CA ASP A 130 11.97 -17.38 -13.63
C ASP A 130 10.68 -18.23 -13.42
N GLY A 131 9.52 -17.70 -13.83
CA GLY A 131 8.21 -18.34 -13.64
C GLY A 131 7.62 -18.14 -12.24
N GLY A 132 8.22 -17.28 -11.41
CA GLY A 132 7.74 -16.99 -10.06
C GLY A 132 6.62 -15.94 -10.04
N ASP A 133 5.86 -15.92 -8.96
CA ASP A 133 4.81 -14.93 -8.67
C ASP A 133 5.29 -13.82 -7.71
N GLN A 134 6.54 -13.83 -7.27
CA GLN A 134 7.06 -12.87 -6.30
C GLN A 134 8.11 -11.93 -6.90
N LEU A 135 7.99 -10.66 -6.54
CA LEU A 135 8.95 -9.62 -6.88
C LEU A 135 10.01 -9.50 -5.77
N PRO A 136 11.27 -9.18 -6.14
CA PRO A 136 12.35 -9.04 -5.17
C PRO A 136 12.09 -7.84 -4.24
N VAL A 137 12.17 -8.08 -2.94
CA VAL A 137 12.05 -7.04 -1.91
C VAL A 137 13.42 -6.47 -1.53
N GLU A 138 14.49 -7.14 -1.93
CA GLU A 138 15.88 -6.82 -1.62
C GLU A 138 16.34 -5.52 -2.27
N GLY A 139 15.72 -5.13 -3.39
CA GLY A 139 15.94 -3.87 -4.08
C GLY A 139 15.29 -2.65 -3.39
N LEU A 140 14.43 -2.88 -2.39
CA LEU A 140 13.80 -1.79 -1.66
C LEU A 140 14.77 -1.17 -0.64
N PRO A 141 14.61 0.14 -0.30
CA PRO A 141 15.34 0.76 0.79
C PRO A 141 15.17 -0.03 2.08
N ALA A 142 16.23 -0.11 2.90
CA ALA A 142 16.25 -0.93 4.11
C ALA A 142 15.07 -0.65 5.05
N GLU A 143 14.65 0.61 5.16
CA GLU A 143 13.49 1.05 5.96
C GLU A 143 12.18 0.43 5.45
N ILE A 144 11.96 0.41 4.13
CA ILE A 144 10.76 -0.17 3.52
C ILE A 144 10.82 -1.69 3.53
N ARG A 145 11.98 -2.25 3.22
CA ARG A 145 12.23 -3.70 3.24
C ARG A 145 11.99 -4.31 4.62
N ALA A 146 12.26 -3.57 5.69
CA ALA A 146 11.98 -4.01 7.05
C ALA A 146 10.48 -4.09 7.36
N LEU A 147 9.63 -3.38 6.61
CA LEU A 147 8.18 -3.32 6.82
C LEU A 147 7.41 -4.25 5.88
N VAL A 148 7.96 -4.52 4.69
CA VAL A 148 7.37 -5.37 3.65
C VAL A 148 7.75 -6.83 3.90
N LYS A 149 6.76 -7.71 3.89
CA LYS A 149 6.94 -9.17 3.97
C LYS A 149 7.17 -9.77 2.59
N SER A 150 6.30 -9.43 1.63
CA SER A 150 6.39 -9.91 0.24
C SER A 150 5.68 -8.95 -0.71
N ILE A 151 6.02 -9.06 -2.00
CA ILE A 151 5.32 -8.42 -3.09
C ILE A 151 5.00 -9.51 -4.11
N SER A 152 3.72 -9.79 -4.30
CA SER A 152 3.26 -10.91 -5.12
C SER A 152 2.40 -10.43 -6.28
N LEU A 153 2.59 -11.01 -7.45
CA LEU A 153 1.71 -10.85 -8.60
C LEU A 153 0.50 -11.75 -8.35
N PRO A 154 -0.70 -11.19 -8.15
CA PRO A 154 -1.87 -12.01 -7.87
C PRO A 154 -2.15 -12.91 -9.08
N PRO A 155 -2.51 -14.19 -8.85
CA PRO A 155 -2.93 -15.04 -9.94
C PRO A 155 -4.19 -14.46 -10.58
N PRO A 156 -4.43 -14.72 -11.88
CA PRO A 156 -5.69 -14.37 -12.49
C PRO A 156 -6.84 -15.01 -11.71
N PRO A 157 -8.01 -14.34 -11.61
CA PRO A 157 -9.16 -14.92 -10.98
C PRO A 157 -9.54 -16.22 -11.70
N GLU A 158 -9.68 -17.31 -10.94
CA GLU A 158 -10.16 -18.57 -11.51
C GLU A 158 -11.59 -18.37 -12.02
N LEU A 159 -11.82 -18.71 -13.29
CA LEU A 159 -13.17 -18.72 -13.84
C LEU A 159 -14.00 -19.83 -13.16
N PRO A 160 -15.28 -19.58 -12.84
CA PRO A 160 -16.15 -20.63 -12.35
C PRO A 160 -16.28 -21.75 -13.39
N PRO A 161 -16.37 -23.02 -12.96
CA PRO A 161 -16.53 -24.14 -13.87
C PRO A 161 -17.81 -23.99 -14.70
N GLY A 162 -17.68 -24.04 -16.04
CA GLY A 162 -18.81 -23.97 -16.97
C GLY A 162 -18.85 -22.75 -17.89
N VAL A 163 -17.88 -21.83 -17.78
CA VAL A 163 -17.71 -20.75 -18.77
C VAL A 163 -16.79 -21.25 -19.89
N THR A 164 -17.36 -21.65 -21.03
CA THR A 164 -16.64 -21.95 -22.27
C THR A 164 -16.79 -20.77 -23.23
N PHE A 165 -15.68 -20.26 -23.77
CA PHE A 165 -15.65 -19.24 -24.82
C PHE A 165 -15.72 -19.87 -26.22
#